data_AF-A0A6G2D6P7-F1
#
_entry.id   AF-A0A6G2D6P7-F1
#
_cell.length_a   1.000
_cell.length_b   1.000
_cell.length_c   1.000
_cell.angle_alpha   90.00
_cell.angle_beta   90.00
_cell.angle_gamma   90.00
#
_symmetry.space_group_name_H-M   'P 1'
#
loop_
_entity.id
_entity.type
_entity.pdbx_description
1 polymer ?
#
loop_
_entity_poly.entity_id
_entity_poly.type
_entity_poly.pdbx_seq_one_letter_code
_entity_poly.pdbx_strand_id
1 'polypeptide(L)'
;EAIHAAIEDAKASGKPSLIEVKTVIGYGSPNKQGTNAVHGAPLGADETAATRQALGWNYEPFEIPAEVYDDFKENVADRGASAY
;
A
#
# COMPACT_ATOMS: atom_id res chain seq x y z
N GLU A 1 -9.92 -8.18 0.42
CA GLU A 1 -10.55 -9.41 0.94
C GLU A 1 -9.76 -10.12 2.05
N ALA A 2 -8.71 -10.91 1.79
CA ALA A 2 -8.08 -11.76 2.82
C ALA A 2 -7.57 -10.99 4.07
N ILE A 3 -6.95 -9.82 3.86
CA ILE A 3 -6.46 -8.97 4.96
C ILE A 3 -7.63 -8.42 5.78
N HIS A 4 -8.73 -8.00 5.13
CA HIS A 4 -9.92 -7.50 5.81
C HIS A 4 -10.56 -8.59 6.68
N ALA A 5 -10.75 -9.79 6.14
CA ALA A 5 -11.28 -10.92 6.90
C ALA A 5 -10.42 -11.27 8.12
N ALA A 6 -9.09 -11.32 7.96
CA ALA A 6 -8.18 -11.60 9.07
C ALA A 6 -8.23 -10.53 10.18
N ILE A 7 -8.47 -9.27 9.81
CA ILE A 7 -8.65 -8.17 10.78
C ILE A 7 -9.99 -8.31 11.52
N GLU A 8 -11.08 -8.68 10.83
CA GLU A 8 -12.37 -8.92 11.48
C GLU A 8 -12.33 -10.10 12.45
N ASP A 9 -11.66 -11.20 12.07
CA ASP A 9 -11.43 -12.35 12.95
C ASP A 9 -10.60 -11.95 14.19
N ALA A 10 -9.56 -11.14 14.00
CA ALA A 10 -8.73 -10.65 15.09
C ALA A 10 -9.51 -9.79 16.08
N LYS A 11 -10.40 -8.89 15.59
CA LYS A 11 -11.28 -8.07 16.44
C LYS A 11 -12.25 -8.93 17.26
N ALA A 12 -12.77 -10.01 16.68
CA ALA A 12 -13.68 -10.93 17.35
C ALA A 12 -13.01 -11.87 18.37
N SER A 13 -11.67 -12.02 18.32
CA SER A 13 -10.94 -13.06 19.05
C SER A 13 -10.91 -12.91 20.58
N GLY A 14 -11.14 -11.70 21.10
CA GLY A 14 -11.04 -11.40 22.54
C GLY A 14 -9.64 -11.57 23.13
N LYS A 15 -8.60 -11.70 22.29
CA LYS A 15 -7.19 -11.89 22.68
C LYS A 15 -6.27 -11.04 21.79
N PRO A 16 -5.03 -10.74 22.22
CA PRO A 16 -4.04 -10.17 21.31
C PRO A 16 -3.84 -11.07 20.09
N SER A 17 -3.77 -10.46 18.91
CA SER A 17 -3.62 -11.18 17.64
C SER A 17 -2.34 -10.75 16.91
N LEU A 18 -1.68 -11.72 16.27
CA LEU A 18 -0.59 -11.50 15.32
C LEU A 18 -1.06 -12.02 13.96
N ILE A 19 -1.12 -11.15 12.95
CA ILE A 19 -1.48 -11.52 11.58
C ILE A 19 -0.20 -11.51 10.73
N GLU A 20 0.26 -12.68 10.29
CA GLU A 20 1.40 -12.79 9.39
C GLU A 20 0.98 -12.51 7.94
N VAL A 21 1.18 -11.27 7.50
CA VAL A 21 0.93 -10.89 6.10
C VAL A 21 2.18 -11.15 5.26
N LYS A 22 2.14 -12.19 4.43
CA LYS A 22 3.21 -12.49 3.48
C LYS A 22 3.19 -11.47 2.34
N THR A 23 4.29 -10.73 2.16
CA THR A 23 4.45 -9.71 1.12
C THR A 23 5.75 -9.91 0.34
N VAL A 24 5.89 -9.20 -0.78
CA VAL A 24 7.14 -9.10 -1.54
C VAL A 24 7.72 -7.70 -1.30
N ILE A 25 8.93 -7.62 -0.72
CA ILE A 25 9.59 -6.32 -0.53
C ILE A 25 9.88 -5.64 -1.88
N GLY A 26 9.59 -4.35 -2.00
CA GLY A 26 9.76 -3.62 -3.26
C GLY A 26 8.86 -4.11 -4.40
N TYR A 27 7.73 -4.76 -4.09
CA TYR A 27 6.75 -5.20 -5.08
C TYR A 27 6.48 -4.12 -6.14
N GLY A 28 6.49 -4.51 -7.41
CA GLY A 28 6.34 -3.62 -8.56
C GLY A 28 7.66 -3.24 -9.21
N SER A 29 8.78 -3.26 -8.50
CA SER A 29 10.13 -3.07 -9.07
C SER A 29 10.52 -4.31 -9.89
N PRO A 30 10.54 -4.25 -11.23
CA PRO A 30 10.69 -5.45 -12.06
C PRO A 30 12.03 -6.13 -11.84
N ASN A 31 13.09 -5.36 -11.55
CA ASN A 31 14.45 -5.88 -11.47
C ASN A 31 14.94 -6.08 -10.03
N LYS A 32 14.28 -5.48 -9.03
CA LYS A 32 14.79 -5.48 -7.64
C LYS A 32 13.80 -6.01 -6.59
N GLN A 33 12.52 -6.22 -6.91
CA GLN A 33 11.57 -6.76 -5.94
C GLN A 33 12.03 -8.11 -5.37
N GLY A 34 11.77 -8.35 -4.08
CA GLY A 34 12.15 -9.59 -3.40
C GLY A 34 13.63 -9.70 -3.01
N THR A 35 14.42 -8.65 -3.22
CA THR A 35 15.87 -8.64 -2.91
C THR A 35 16.22 -7.68 -1.78
N ASN A 36 17.42 -7.81 -1.21
CA ASN A 36 17.91 -6.85 -0.21
C ASN A 36 18.21 -5.46 -0.79
N ALA A 37 18.36 -5.34 -2.11
CA ALA A 37 18.75 -4.10 -2.78
C ALA A 37 17.70 -2.99 -2.66
N VAL A 38 16.43 -3.34 -2.41
CA VAL A 38 15.32 -2.40 -2.22
C VAL A 38 15.12 -1.99 -0.74
N HIS A 39 15.90 -2.52 0.19
CA HIS A 39 15.65 -2.32 1.62
C HIS A 39 16.00 -0.91 2.11
N GLY A 40 17.20 -0.42 1.77
CA GLY A 40 17.78 0.77 2.40
C GLY A 40 18.36 1.79 1.44
N ALA A 41 18.09 1.66 0.13
CA ALA A 41 18.60 2.56 -0.89
C ALA A 41 17.48 3.00 -1.84
N PRO A 42 17.54 4.22 -2.40
CA PRO A 42 16.63 4.63 -3.46
C PRO A 42 16.67 3.66 -4.64
N LEU A 43 15.53 3.46 -5.31
CA LEU A 43 15.47 2.59 -6.51
C LEU A 43 16.37 3.11 -7.64
N GLY A 44 16.53 4.43 -7.76
CA GLY A 44 17.16 5.10 -8.89
C GLY A 44 16.13 5.48 -9.96
N ALA A 45 16.49 6.40 -10.86
CA ALA A 45 15.57 6.94 -11.86
C ALA A 45 15.01 5.86 -12.79
N ASP A 46 15.90 5.04 -13.37
CA ASP A 46 15.52 3.99 -14.33
C ASP A 46 14.56 2.95 -13.71
N GLU A 47 14.90 2.47 -12.51
CA GLU A 47 14.07 1.48 -11.81
C GLU A 47 12.75 2.09 -11.35
N THR A 48 12.74 3.37 -10.97
CA THR A 48 11.49 4.08 -10.62
C THR A 48 10.56 4.18 -11.83
N ALA A 49 11.09 4.52 -13.01
CA ALA A 49 10.31 4.56 -14.24
C ALA A 49 9.76 3.18 -14.62
N ALA A 50 10.60 2.13 -14.54
CA ALA A 50 10.18 0.76 -14.79
C ALA A 50 9.11 0.28 -13.79
N THR A 51 9.24 0.66 -12.51
CA THR A 51 8.25 0.35 -11.47
C THR A 51 6.91 1.02 -11.76
N ARG A 52 6.91 2.30 -12.15
CA ARG A 52 5.69 3.03 -12.55
C ARG A 52 5.00 2.34 -13.72
N GLN A 53 5.75 1.97 -14.75
CA GLN A 53 5.22 1.24 -15.90
C GLN A 53 4.62 -0.12 -15.49
N ALA A 54 5.31 -0.90 -14.65
CA ALA A 54 4.85 -2.20 -14.19
C ALA A 54 3.57 -2.12 -13.34
N LEU A 55 3.39 -1.01 -12.60
CA LEU A 55 2.19 -0.74 -11.81
C LEU A 55 1.06 -0.06 -12.62
N GLY A 56 1.29 0.26 -13.90
CA GLY A 56 0.35 1.04 -14.71
C GLY A 56 0.16 2.48 -14.23
N TRP A 57 1.14 3.04 -13.51
CA TRP A 57 1.09 4.37 -12.94
C TRP A 57 1.61 5.42 -13.92
N ASN A 58 0.70 6.22 -14.48
CA ASN A 58 1.00 7.20 -15.53
C ASN A 58 1.07 8.66 -15.06
N TYR A 59 0.97 8.91 -13.75
CA TYR A 59 1.01 10.25 -13.18
C TYR A 59 2.46 10.68 -12.92
N GLU A 60 2.69 11.99 -12.89
CA GLU A 60 4.01 12.60 -12.66
C GLU A 60 4.52 12.38 -11.21
N PRO A 61 5.79 12.70 -10.91
CA PRO A 61 6.28 12.72 -9.54
C PRO A 61 5.43 13.63 -8.65
N PHE A 62 4.94 13.08 -7.54
CA PHE A 62 4.11 13.78 -6.54
C PHE A 62 2.73 14.23 -7.04
N GLU A 63 2.29 13.75 -8.20
CA GLU A 63 0.90 13.90 -8.65
C GLU A 63 0.05 12.78 -8.04
N ILE A 64 -1.06 13.16 -7.40
CA ILE A 64 -2.02 12.24 -6.79
C ILE A 64 -3.37 12.42 -7.49
N PRO A 65 -3.95 11.34 -8.06
CA PRO A 65 -5.24 11.41 -8.74
C PRO A 65 -6.35 11.87 -7.79
N ALA A 66 -7.29 12.68 -8.27
CA ALA A 66 -8.37 13.23 -7.44
C ALA A 66 -9.20 12.13 -6.75
N GLU A 67 -9.45 11.03 -7.46
CA GLU A 67 -10.15 9.84 -6.94
C GLU A 67 -9.51 9.24 -5.68
N VAL A 68 -8.17 9.36 -5.52
CA VAL A 68 -7.48 8.89 -4.31
C VAL A 68 -7.77 9.82 -3.13
N TYR A 69 -7.80 11.14 -3.35
CA TYR A 69 -8.19 12.08 -2.31
C TYR A 69 -9.66 11.91 -1.91
N ASP A 70 -10.55 11.69 -2.88
CA ASP A 70 -11.97 11.49 -2.64
C ASP A 70 -12.20 10.20 -1.83
N ASP A 71 -11.53 9.10 -2.18
CA ASP A 71 -11.59 7.83 -1.44
C ASP A 71 -11.14 8.00 0.03
N PHE A 72 -10.00 8.66 0.26
CA PHE A 72 -9.53 8.91 1.63
C PHE A 72 -10.42 9.88 2.40
N LYS A 73 -10.98 10.90 1.72
CA LYS A 73 -11.91 11.84 2.34
C LYS A 73 -13.16 11.11 2.81
N GLU A 74 -13.79 10.32 1.96
CA GLU A 74 -15.01 9.58 2.29
C GLU A 74 -14.75 8.50 3.36
N ASN A 75 -13.78 7.61 3.11
CA ASN A 75 -13.60 6.39 3.88
C ASN A 75 -12.78 6.57 5.17
N VAL A 76 -12.08 7.70 5.34
CA VAL A 76 -11.28 7.97 6.53
C VAL A 76 -11.72 9.26 7.23
N ALA A 77 -11.63 10.41 6.54
CA ALA A 77 -11.84 11.72 7.18
C ALA A 77 -13.31 11.94 7.59
N ASP A 78 -14.24 11.80 6.66
CA ASP A 78 -15.66 12.07 6.89
C ASP A 78 -16.29 11.00 7.78
N ARG A 79 -15.92 9.72 7.58
CA ARG A 79 -16.31 8.62 8.46
C ARG A 79 -15.83 8.85 9.90
N GLY A 80 -14.60 9.30 10.09
CA GLY A 80 -14.05 9.63 11.40
C GLY A 80 -14.76 10.82 12.04
N ALA A 81 -14.97 11.89 11.27
CA ALA A 81 -15.67 13.09 11.74
C ALA A 81 -17.13 12.84 12.11
N SER A 82 -17.82 11.92 11.42
CA SER A 82 -19.22 11.59 11.69
C SER A 82 -19.40 10.62 12.87
N ALA A 83 -18.33 9.97 13.32
CA ALA A 83 -18.35 9.02 14.44
C ALA A 83 -18.19 9.70 15.81
N TYR A 84 -17.85 10.99 15.84
CA TYR A 84 -17.63 11.81 17.03
C TYR A 84 -18.48 13.08 16.99
#